data_AF-A0AAW0C781-F1
#
_entry.id   AF-A0AAW0C781-F1
#
_cell.length_a   1.000
_cell.length_b   1.000
_cell.length_c   1.000
_cell.angle_alpha   90.00
_cell.angle_beta   90.00
_cell.angle_gamma   90.00
#
_symmetry.space_group_name_H-M   'P 1'
#
loop_
_entity.id
_entity.type
_entity.pdbx_description
1 polymer ?
#
loop_
_entity_poly.entity_id
_entity_poly.type
_entity_poly.pdbx_seq_one_letter_code
_entity_poly.pdbx_strand_id
1 'polypeptide(L)'
;MLEEVIDRETEGPFRKYINNASAVTLALEDPEDQERADFLTFVQHYQMLKSHGTLFVSDYQGGSSLLIDPQIMTSPKALDSRLFADGNIGKGFESFHTDHICNHFCNFFELGDDFKAGLPSKMAEDIDGEKSMSISVAE
;
A
#
# COMPACT_ATOMS: atom_id res chain seq x y z
N MET A 1 -16.06 12.71 12.45
CA MET A 1 -15.20 12.81 11.25
C MET A 1 -16.05 13.43 10.16
N LEU A 2 -15.49 14.31 9.33
CA LEU A 2 -16.16 14.76 8.11
C LEU A 2 -15.54 13.94 6.98
N GLU A 3 -16.36 13.20 6.25
CA GLU A 3 -15.95 12.34 5.14
C GLU A 3 -16.37 12.99 3.82
N GLU A 4 -15.54 12.84 2.79
CA GLU A 4 -15.87 13.30 1.44
C GLU A 4 -16.78 12.27 0.76
N VAL A 5 -17.93 12.74 0.27
CA VAL A 5 -18.86 11.88 -0.47
C VAL A 5 -18.36 11.77 -1.91
N ILE A 6 -18.09 10.54 -2.35
CA ILE A 6 -17.76 10.26 -3.74
C ILE A 6 -18.95 10.62 -4.64
N ASP A 7 -18.77 11.62 -5.50
CA ASP A 7 -19.76 11.97 -6.52
C ASP A 7 -19.73 10.94 -7.65
N ARG A 8 -20.81 10.16 -7.74
CA ARG A 8 -20.92 9.07 -8.71
C ARG A 8 -20.81 9.53 -10.17
N GLU A 9 -21.22 10.77 -10.47
CA GLU A 9 -21.17 11.28 -11.84
C GLU A 9 -19.73 11.57 -12.29
N THR A 10 -18.85 11.97 -11.38
CA THR A 10 -17.45 12.29 -11.69
C THR A 10 -16.48 11.16 -11.38
N GLU A 11 -16.75 10.38 -10.35
CA GLU A 11 -15.86 9.33 -9.84
C GLU A 11 -16.33 7.90 -10.16
N GLY A 12 -17.51 7.76 -10.75
CA GLY A 12 -18.13 6.46 -10.99
C GLY A 12 -18.63 5.78 -9.71
N PRO A 13 -19.04 4.51 -9.78
CA PRO A 13 -19.54 3.79 -8.61
C PRO A 13 -18.45 3.62 -7.54
N PHE A 14 -18.84 3.58 -6.27
CA PHE A 14 -17.90 3.22 -5.21
C PHE A 14 -17.41 1.77 -5.38
N ARG A 15 -16.10 1.55 -5.24
CA ARG A 15 -15.49 0.21 -5.19
C ARG A 15 -14.64 0.06 -3.94
N LYS A 16 -14.51 -1.19 -3.49
CA LYS A 16 -13.49 -1.61 -2.55
C LYS A 16 -12.47 -2.46 -3.32
N TYR A 17 -11.22 -2.04 -3.32
CA TYR A 17 -10.14 -2.68 -4.07
C TYR A 17 -9.39 -3.70 -3.20
N ILE A 18 -9.13 -3.34 -1.94
CA ILE A 18 -8.43 -4.18 -0.95
C ILE A 18 -9.13 -3.99 0.40
N ASN A 19 -9.14 -5.03 1.25
CA ASN A 19 -9.68 -4.94 2.61
C ASN A 19 -8.55 -4.92 3.66
N ASN A 20 -8.82 -4.41 4.86
CA ASN A 20 -7.85 -4.42 5.96
C ASN A 20 -7.67 -5.78 6.67
N ALA A 21 -8.43 -6.81 6.33
CA ALA A 21 -8.34 -8.13 6.96
C ALA A 21 -7.37 -9.09 6.25
N SER A 22 -7.00 -8.79 5.00
CA SER A 22 -6.10 -9.60 4.18
C SER A 22 -5.51 -8.75 3.04
N ALA A 23 -4.27 -9.07 2.63
CA ALA A 23 -3.59 -8.44 1.50
C ALA A 23 -4.01 -9.00 0.12
N VAL A 24 -5.05 -9.84 0.08
CA VAL A 24 -5.60 -10.36 -1.18
C VAL A 24 -6.39 -9.27 -1.90
N THR A 25 -5.98 -8.97 -3.13
CA THR A 25 -6.73 -8.08 -4.05
C THR A 25 -8.13 -8.63 -4.30
N LEU A 26 -9.15 -7.77 -4.25
CA LEU A 26 -10.50 -8.17 -4.64
C LEU A 26 -10.60 -8.26 -6.17
N ALA A 27 -11.22 -9.33 -6.66
CA ALA A 27 -11.49 -9.48 -8.08
C ALA A 27 -12.63 -8.55 -8.49
N LEU A 28 -12.38 -7.71 -9.48
CA LEU A 28 -13.32 -6.73 -10.01
C LEU A 28 -13.68 -7.10 -11.46
N GLU A 29 -14.95 -6.90 -11.82
CA GLU A 29 -15.45 -7.26 -13.15
C GLU A 29 -14.95 -6.29 -14.24
N ASP A 30 -14.80 -5.02 -13.89
CA ASP A 30 -14.29 -3.99 -14.79
C ASP A 30 -12.75 -4.07 -14.89
N PRO A 31 -12.19 -4.22 -16.11
CA PRO A 31 -10.74 -4.36 -16.29
C PRO A 31 -9.93 -3.15 -15.83
N GLU A 32 -10.46 -1.92 -15.94
CA GLU A 32 -9.73 -0.74 -15.46
C GLU A 32 -9.72 -0.70 -13.94
N ASP A 33 -10.83 -1.05 -13.30
CA ASP A 33 -10.90 -1.17 -11.84
C ASP A 33 -9.98 -2.29 -11.32
N GLN A 34 -9.85 -3.40 -12.07
CA GLN A 34 -8.89 -4.45 -11.75
C GLN A 34 -7.44 -3.96 -11.90
N GLU A 35 -7.11 -3.22 -12.96
CA GLU A 35 -5.77 -2.63 -13.13
C GLU A 35 -5.44 -1.65 -11.99
N ARG A 36 -6.43 -0.85 -11.55
CA ARG A 36 -6.29 0.00 -10.35
C ARG A 36 -6.05 -0.83 -9.09
N ALA A 37 -6.81 -1.91 -8.90
CA ALA A 37 -6.63 -2.82 -7.76
C ALA A 37 -5.22 -3.42 -7.76
N ASP A 38 -4.72 -3.85 -8.91
CA ASP A 38 -3.38 -4.39 -9.06
C ASP A 38 -2.31 -3.33 -8.75
N PHE A 39 -2.48 -2.09 -9.24
CA PHE A 39 -1.58 -1.00 -8.89
C PHE A 39 -1.56 -0.73 -7.37
N LEU A 40 -2.72 -0.73 -6.72
CA LEU A 40 -2.83 -0.52 -5.27
C LEU A 40 -2.22 -1.66 -4.46
N THR A 41 -2.35 -2.90 -4.92
CA THR A 41 -1.67 -4.07 -4.35
C THR A 41 -0.15 -3.93 -4.43
N PHE A 42 0.36 -3.42 -5.54
CA PHE A 42 1.79 -3.06 -5.67
C PHE A 42 2.18 -1.95 -4.69
N VAL A 43 1.40 -0.88 -4.55
CA VAL A 43 1.69 0.21 -3.60
C VAL A 43 1.77 -0.33 -2.17
N GLN A 44 0.86 -1.23 -1.79
CA GLN A 44 0.87 -1.88 -0.49
C GLN A 44 2.17 -2.67 -0.24
N HIS A 45 2.63 -3.44 -1.24
CA HIS A 45 3.91 -4.15 -1.20
C HIS A 45 5.07 -3.17 -1.04
N TYR A 46 5.12 -2.15 -1.89
CA TYR A 46 6.18 -1.16 -1.88
C TYR A 46 6.30 -0.46 -0.51
N GLN A 47 5.17 -0.09 0.09
CA GLN A 47 5.13 0.50 1.43
C GLN A 47 5.65 -0.46 2.51
N MET A 48 5.28 -1.73 2.45
CA MET A 48 5.79 -2.75 3.38
C MET A 48 7.33 -2.85 3.29
N LEU A 49 7.91 -2.78 2.09
CA LEU A 49 9.36 -2.78 1.90
C LEU A 49 10.00 -1.49 2.42
N LYS A 50 9.48 -0.33 2.02
CA LYS A 50 10.03 0.98 2.40
C LYS A 50 9.90 1.28 3.89
N SER A 51 8.92 0.68 4.56
CA SER A 51 8.78 0.76 6.00
C SER A 51 9.58 -0.29 6.76
N HIS A 52 10.40 -1.10 6.07
CA HIS A 52 11.14 -2.22 6.65
C HIS A 52 10.24 -3.21 7.42
N GLY A 53 9.05 -3.48 6.88
CA GLY A 53 8.11 -4.42 7.46
C GLY A 53 7.35 -3.89 8.68
N THR A 54 7.23 -2.57 8.84
CA THR A 54 6.59 -1.97 10.03
C THR A 54 5.18 -1.45 9.78
N LEU A 55 4.89 -1.02 8.55
CA LEU A 55 3.57 -0.51 8.17
C LEU A 55 3.27 -0.63 6.68
N PHE A 56 1.99 -0.65 6.33
CA PHE A 56 1.47 -0.46 4.99
C PHE A 56 0.04 0.09 5.04
N VAL A 57 -0.45 0.65 3.94
CA VAL A 57 -1.84 1.12 3.81
C VAL A 57 -2.70 0.02 3.20
N SER A 58 -3.91 -0.15 3.73
CA SER A 58 -4.93 -1.09 3.25
C SER A 58 -6.30 -0.41 3.24
N ASP A 59 -7.35 -1.20 3.07
CA ASP A 59 -8.74 -0.77 2.95
C ASP A 59 -8.97 0.24 1.82
N TYR A 60 -8.21 0.11 0.72
CA TYR A 60 -8.36 1.00 -0.42
C TYR A 60 -9.77 0.89 -1.01
N GLN A 61 -10.50 2.00 -0.96
CA GLN A 61 -11.87 2.10 -1.44
C GLN A 61 -12.17 3.52 -1.91
N GLY A 62 -13.13 3.67 -2.81
CA GLY A 62 -13.49 4.97 -3.38
C GLY A 62 -13.93 4.89 -4.83
N GLY A 63 -13.66 5.97 -5.55
CA GLY A 63 -13.99 6.16 -6.96
C GLY A 63 -12.89 5.71 -7.91
N SER A 64 -12.97 6.21 -9.15
CA SER A 64 -12.01 5.96 -10.21
C SER A 64 -10.72 6.77 -10.06
N SER A 65 -10.76 7.92 -9.39
CA SER A 65 -9.60 8.80 -9.18
C SER A 65 -9.36 9.18 -7.72
N LEU A 66 -10.41 9.18 -6.90
CA LEU A 66 -10.35 9.52 -5.48
C LEU A 66 -10.53 8.28 -4.59
N LEU A 67 -9.52 8.00 -3.75
CA LEU A 67 -9.59 7.01 -2.67
C LEU A 67 -9.88 7.70 -1.34
N ILE A 68 -10.71 7.07 -0.53
CA ILE A 68 -11.15 7.55 0.78
C ILE A 68 -11.01 6.45 1.83
N ASP A 69 -11.08 6.86 3.10
CA ASP A 69 -11.10 5.99 4.27
C ASP A 69 -10.07 4.85 4.26
N PRO A 70 -8.78 5.14 4.05
CA PRO A 70 -7.75 4.11 4.11
C PRO A 70 -7.56 3.62 5.55
N GLN A 71 -7.05 2.39 5.70
CA GLN A 71 -6.57 1.88 6.98
C GLN A 71 -5.05 1.73 6.97
N ILE A 72 -4.36 2.33 7.93
CA ILE A 72 -2.93 2.05 8.14
C ILE A 72 -2.80 0.79 8.99
N MET A 73 -2.15 -0.22 8.43
CA MET A 73 -1.83 -1.47 9.10
C MET A 73 -0.43 -1.36 9.68
N THR A 74 -0.24 -1.68 10.96
CA THR A 74 1.07 -1.62 11.62
C THR A 74 1.43 -2.93 12.27
N SER A 75 2.73 -3.21 12.34
CA SER A 75 3.25 -4.40 13.00
C SER A 75 2.87 -4.38 14.49
N PRO A 76 2.06 -5.34 14.98
CA PRO A 76 1.65 -5.39 16.39
C PRO A 76 2.82 -5.68 17.34
N LYS A 77 3.98 -6.06 16.80
CA LYS A 77 5.22 -6.29 17.57
C LYS A 77 6.08 -5.02 17.71
N ALA A 78 5.94 -4.07 16.78
CA ALA A 78 6.78 -2.87 16.73
C ALA A 78 6.04 -1.61 17.17
N LEU A 79 4.74 -1.52 16.93
CA LEU A 79 3.91 -0.33 17.15
C LEU A 79 2.63 -0.69 17.91
N ASP A 80 2.04 0.30 18.59
CA ASP A 80 0.72 0.12 19.20
C ASP A 80 -0.30 -0.19 18.10
N SER A 81 -1.03 -1.29 18.27
CA SER A 81 -2.10 -1.71 17.38
C SER A 81 -3.13 -0.60 17.10
N ARG A 82 -3.39 0.31 18.05
CA ARG A 82 -4.40 1.37 17.90
C ARG A 82 -3.81 2.72 17.51
N LEU A 83 -2.54 2.77 17.11
CA LEU A 83 -1.87 4.01 16.71
C LEU A 83 -2.64 4.76 15.61
N PHE A 84 -3.25 4.03 14.70
CA PHE A 84 -4.07 4.55 13.60
C PHE A 84 -5.50 4.00 13.65
N ALA A 85 -6.11 4.08 14.84
CA ALA A 85 -7.46 3.61 15.15
C ALA A 85 -7.61 2.07 15.14
N ASP A 86 -8.85 1.59 15.35
CA ASP A 86 -9.16 0.19 15.67
C ASP A 86 -9.19 -0.72 14.43
N GLY A 87 -9.08 -0.18 13.22
CA GLY A 87 -9.11 -0.98 11.99
C GLY A 87 -7.81 -1.74 11.70
N ASN A 88 -6.78 -1.61 12.54
CA ASN A 88 -5.56 -2.41 12.43
C ASN A 88 -5.79 -3.85 12.91
N ILE A 89 -6.11 -4.74 11.97
CA ILE A 89 -6.32 -6.16 12.24
C ILE A 89 -4.96 -6.85 12.23
N GLY A 90 -4.42 -7.14 13.43
CA GLY A 90 -3.09 -7.76 13.57
C GLY A 90 -2.89 -9.03 12.73
N LYS A 91 -3.93 -9.87 12.61
CA LYS A 91 -3.89 -11.05 11.74
C LYS A 91 -3.70 -10.69 10.26
N GLY A 92 -4.36 -9.64 9.78
CA GLY A 92 -4.23 -9.16 8.40
C GLY A 92 -2.86 -8.56 8.12
N PHE A 93 -2.22 -7.95 9.13
CA PHE A 93 -0.82 -7.54 9.03
C PHE A 93 0.11 -8.75 8.94
N GLU A 94 -0.04 -9.72 9.85
CA GLU A 94 0.83 -10.90 9.94
C GLU A 94 0.72 -11.83 8.73
N SER A 95 -0.47 -11.93 8.12
CA SER A 95 -0.70 -12.73 6.92
C SER A 95 -0.26 -12.04 5.62
N PHE A 96 0.22 -10.79 5.68
CA PHE A 96 0.57 -10.03 4.48
C PHE A 96 1.49 -10.82 3.53
N HIS A 97 2.55 -11.45 4.05
CA HIS A 97 3.53 -12.19 3.24
C HIS A 97 2.98 -13.47 2.61
N THR A 98 1.88 -14.03 3.14
CA THR A 98 1.24 -15.22 2.58
C THR A 98 0.09 -14.87 1.65
N ASP A 99 -0.58 -13.75 1.92
CA ASP A 99 -1.79 -13.31 1.23
C ASP A 99 -1.46 -12.45 0.00
N HIS A 100 -0.39 -11.66 0.08
CA HIS A 100 0.02 -10.81 -1.03
C HIS A 100 0.49 -11.64 -2.22
N ILE A 101 -0.09 -11.37 -3.39
CA ILE A 101 0.30 -11.97 -4.67
C ILE A 101 0.88 -10.86 -5.54
N CYS A 102 2.18 -10.96 -5.87
CA CYS A 102 2.82 -10.02 -6.78
C CYS A 102 2.15 -10.05 -8.17
N ASN A 103 1.92 -8.86 -8.74
CA ASN A 103 1.40 -8.68 -10.09
C ASN A 103 2.43 -8.03 -11.02
N HIS A 104 2.01 -7.63 -12.23
CA HIS A 104 2.91 -7.04 -13.22
C HIS A 104 3.58 -5.74 -12.76
N PHE A 105 2.94 -4.94 -11.90
CA PHE A 105 3.59 -3.77 -11.31
C PHE A 105 4.70 -4.18 -10.34
N CYS A 106 4.44 -5.12 -9.41
CA CYS A 106 5.48 -5.64 -8.51
C CYS A 106 6.68 -6.19 -9.28
N ASN A 107 6.41 -6.92 -10.38
CA ASN A 107 7.45 -7.49 -11.23
C ASN A 107 8.22 -6.41 -12.00
N PHE A 108 7.53 -5.39 -12.53
CA PHE A 108 8.16 -4.29 -13.25
C PHE A 108 9.14 -3.51 -12.37
N PHE A 109 8.77 -3.29 -11.11
CA PHE A 109 9.64 -2.63 -10.12
C PHE A 109 10.61 -3.57 -9.41
N GLU A 110 10.70 -4.83 -9.85
CA GLU A 110 11.60 -5.85 -9.30
C GLU A 110 11.51 -5.99 -7.76
N LEU A 111 10.30 -5.86 -7.18
CA LEU A 111 10.12 -5.94 -5.73
C LEU A 111 10.40 -7.34 -5.14
N GLY A 112 10.48 -8.35 -6.00
CA GLY A 112 10.89 -9.71 -5.66
C GLY A 112 9.97 -10.42 -4.66
N ASP A 113 10.44 -11.58 -4.21
CA ASP A 113 9.89 -12.37 -3.11
C ASP A 113 10.55 -11.95 -1.77
N ASP A 114 11.08 -10.72 -1.72
CA ASP A 114 12.11 -10.25 -0.78
C ASP A 114 11.68 -10.23 0.69
N PHE A 115 10.43 -10.63 0.95
CA PHE A 115 9.93 -11.01 2.26
C PHE A 115 10.60 -12.24 2.87
N LYS A 116 11.14 -13.17 2.05
CA LYS A 116 11.70 -14.45 2.53
C LYS A 116 13.16 -14.38 2.98
N ALA A 117 13.88 -13.32 2.63
CA ALA A 117 15.26 -13.11 3.04
C ALA A 117 15.35 -11.68 3.56
N GLY A 118 15.35 -11.50 4.88
CA GLY A 118 15.28 -10.20 5.54
C GLY A 118 16.02 -9.10 4.77
N LEU A 119 15.24 -8.09 4.32
CA LEU A 119 15.62 -6.94 3.51
C LEU A 119 16.39 -7.26 2.21
N PRO A 120 15.85 -6.89 1.04
CA PRO A 120 16.63 -6.97 -0.18
C PRO A 120 17.80 -6.01 -0.14
N SER A 121 19.00 -6.56 -0.35
CA SER A 121 20.27 -5.85 -0.37
C SER A 121 20.33 -4.71 -1.40
N LYS A 122 19.50 -4.75 -2.44
CA LYS A 122 19.50 -3.75 -3.53
C LYS A 122 18.79 -2.44 -3.17
N MET A 123 17.74 -2.46 -2.34
CA MET A 123 17.05 -1.21 -1.95
C MET A 123 17.84 -0.37 -0.93
N ALA A 124 18.82 -0.96 -0.24
CA ALA A 124 19.72 -0.21 0.63
C ALA A 124 20.64 0.73 -0.17
N GLU A 125 20.96 0.39 -1.43
CA GLU A 125 21.85 1.19 -2.27
C GLU A 125 21.17 2.45 -2.83
N ASP A 126 19.84 2.41 -3.07
CA ASP A 126 19.09 3.56 -3.61
C ASP A 126 18.78 4.64 -2.56
N ILE A 127 18.77 4.31 -1.27
CA ILE A 127 18.47 5.28 -0.18
C ILE A 127 19.66 6.21 0.08
N ASP A 128 20.88 5.78 -0.20
CA ASP A 128 22.09 6.61 -0.06
C ASP A 128 22.29 7.58 -1.25
N GLY A 129 21.51 7.46 -2.33
CA GLY A 129 21.63 8.25 -3.55
C GLY A 129 21.02 9.67 -3.49
N GLU A 130 20.15 9.98 -2.52
CA GLU A 130 19.50 11.30 -2.43
C GLU A 130 20.29 12.35 -1.61
N LYS A 131 21.54 12.07 -1.23
CA LYS A 131 22.37 13.01 -0.47
C LYS A 131 23.34 13.83 -1.34
N SER A 132 22.86 14.48 -2.40
CA SER A 132 23.49 15.72 -2.89
C SER A 132 22.63 16.47 -3.93
N MET A 133 21.72 17.33 -3.48
CA MET A 133 21.40 18.54 -4.25
C MET A 133 21.35 19.73 -3.28
N SER A 134 22.51 20.34 -3.07
CA SER A 134 22.61 21.66 -2.45
C SER A 134 22.00 22.69 -3.39
N ILE A 135 20.84 23.23 -3.04
CA ILE A 135 20.33 24.47 -3.63
C ILE A 135 21.25 25.61 -3.19
N SER A 136 22.04 26.14 -4.12
CA SER A 136 22.68 27.45 -3.97
C SER A 136 21.63 28.53 -4.22
N VAL A 137 21.25 29.25 -3.17
CA VAL A 137 20.49 30.50 -3.30
C VAL A 137 21.48 31.56 -3.79
N ALA A 138 21.27 32.09 -5.00
CA ALA A 138 21.99 33.26 -5.48
C ALA A 138 21.26 34.51 -4.99
N GLU A 139 22.01 35.41 -4.34
CA GLU A 139 21.61 36.78 -3.95
C GLU A 139 21.41 37.68 -5.17
#